data_AF-A0A182T2E6-F1
#
_entry.id   AF-A0A182T2E6-F1
#
_cell.length_a   1.000
_cell.length_b   1.000
_cell.length_c   1.000
_cell.angle_alpha   90.00
_cell.angle_beta   90.00
_cell.angle_gamma   90.00
#
_symmetry.space_group_name_H-M   'P 1'
#
loop_
_entity.id
_entity.type
_entity.pdbx_description
1 polymer ?
#
loop_
_entity_poly.entity_id
_entity_poly.type
_entity_poly.pdbx_seq_one_letter_code
_entity_poly.pdbx_strand_id
1 'polypeptide(L)'
;MADATPDDLWTPYKCLLNNVENYLLPSSDFADTSHAASLEALLRKHKQNFISLLKNPPKNAKCREAIKQGITEGITLPEFGHTILSKELVDESIIISDMFDMNEYVALELLCTSQQQTINHPGLTRGLVAVLLYYDGRKSLVASLKQLLKSRAGVSWCTDAPPEVTQIVTSYTDGLVADGLLERIIDLLQELDITKELDILTTNRALGPPRHHRQVLDLFEEIRFLLAQCIYYYAAQSGLPRNATMKLVQFLRSYKCTESSGGIDDVTVTLQMGLLYALDLSVLQRREDGEELVRKLPMIKDDLYIDFLMDALSNGWENDGLHALTLFAFGLSIATLRLAPQTLVQDASKMIDQDELLVNGALQGKVFDFMYHTFLESELIFDTEFFYRRLHTLFADFIELMHSKVTELRGRADETARTVQVYQQQGIEPPTNLCRNFEMLLLSVGKLYGNDRLRLHLSMEYWGPTEFTHSFQANRISSRS
;
A
#
# COMPACT_ATOMS: atom_id res chain seq x y z
N MET A 1 -11.49 0.03 39.02
CA MET A 1 -12.03 -1.07 38.20
C MET A 1 -11.78 -0.68 36.77
N ALA A 2 -10.90 -1.38 36.06
CA ALA A 2 -10.70 -1.13 34.64
C ALA A 2 -11.99 -1.58 33.93
N ASP A 3 -12.65 -0.69 33.20
CA ASP A 3 -13.76 -1.08 32.32
C ASP A 3 -13.25 -2.18 31.40
N ALA A 4 -13.88 -3.36 31.48
CA ALA A 4 -13.59 -4.45 30.57
C ALA A 4 -14.12 -4.04 29.20
N THR A 5 -13.24 -3.60 28.30
CA THR A 5 -13.62 -3.30 26.91
C THR A 5 -14.22 -4.55 26.28
N PRO A 6 -15.37 -4.45 25.59
CA PRO A 6 -16.03 -5.59 24.98
C PRO A 6 -15.13 -6.18 23.89
N ASP A 7 -15.11 -7.49 23.74
CA ASP A 7 -14.29 -8.23 22.76
C ASP A 7 -15.11 -8.47 21.49
N ASP A 8 -15.65 -7.38 20.92
CA ASP A 8 -16.67 -7.36 19.88
C ASP A 8 -16.14 -7.11 18.45
N LEU A 9 -14.83 -7.26 18.22
CA LEU A 9 -14.10 -6.94 16.98
C LEU A 9 -14.26 -5.50 16.44
N TRP A 10 -14.97 -4.60 17.12
CA TRP A 10 -15.14 -3.22 16.69
C TRP A 10 -14.56 -2.26 17.72
N THR A 11 -15.08 -2.28 18.93
CA THR A 11 -14.72 -1.36 20.02
C THR A 11 -13.21 -1.39 20.33
N PRO A 12 -12.56 -2.56 20.49
CA PRO A 12 -11.12 -2.61 20.73
C PRO A 12 -10.29 -1.99 19.59
N TYR A 13 -10.74 -2.14 18.34
CA TYR A 13 -10.02 -1.66 17.16
C TYR A 13 -10.25 -0.18 16.89
N LYS A 14 -11.44 0.36 17.19
CA LYS A 14 -11.68 1.82 17.22
C LYS A 14 -10.83 2.50 18.28
N CYS A 15 -10.80 1.93 19.48
CA CYS A 15 -9.95 2.42 20.56
C CYS A 15 -8.48 2.36 20.18
N LEU A 16 -8.02 1.26 19.55
CA LEU A 16 -6.65 1.14 19.06
C LEU A 16 -6.30 2.24 18.05
N LEU A 17 -7.14 2.45 17.03
CA LEU A 17 -6.89 3.48 16.01
C LEU A 17 -6.79 4.87 16.62
N ASN A 18 -7.78 5.25 17.42
CA ASN A 18 -7.82 6.58 18.05
C ASN A 18 -6.58 6.80 18.93
N ASN A 19 -6.19 5.78 19.70
CA ASN A 19 -5.00 5.87 20.54
C ASN A 19 -3.73 5.99 19.70
N VAL A 20 -3.55 5.14 18.68
CA VAL A 20 -2.37 5.19 17.79
C VAL A 20 -2.26 6.57 17.14
N GLU A 21 -3.35 7.13 16.61
CA GLU A 21 -3.34 8.45 16.00
C GLU A 21 -2.96 9.54 17.01
N ASN A 22 -3.45 9.46 18.24
CA ASN A 22 -3.08 10.40 19.30
C ASN A 22 -1.62 10.29 19.73
N TYR A 23 -1.10 9.07 19.88
CA TYR A 23 0.31 8.84 20.27
C TYR A 23 1.32 9.29 19.20
N LEU A 24 0.87 9.40 17.95
CA LEU A 24 1.69 9.83 16.81
C LEU A 24 1.67 11.35 16.60
N LEU A 25 0.83 12.11 17.31
CA LEU A 25 0.81 13.56 17.24
C LEU A 25 2.10 14.15 17.84
N PRO A 26 2.54 15.33 17.39
CA PRO A 26 3.64 16.05 18.02
C PRO A 26 3.33 16.33 19.50
N SER A 27 4.32 16.13 20.38
CA SER A 27 4.16 16.43 21.81
C SER A 27 3.81 17.89 22.05
N SER A 28 2.77 18.18 22.82
CA SER A 28 2.53 19.51 23.36
C SER A 28 3.41 19.74 24.60
N ASP A 29 4.56 20.41 24.45
CA ASP A 29 5.46 21.03 25.47
C ASP A 29 5.79 20.32 26.82
N PHE A 30 5.26 19.14 27.10
CA PHE A 30 5.49 18.35 28.30
C PHE A 30 5.67 16.89 27.87
N ALA A 31 6.91 16.51 27.58
CA ALA A 31 7.28 15.14 27.27
C ALA A 31 7.17 14.26 28.53
N ASP A 32 5.98 13.72 28.78
CA ASP A 32 5.80 12.66 29.77
C ASP A 32 6.31 11.33 29.18
N THR A 33 7.41 10.81 29.72
CA THR A 33 7.92 9.45 29.45
C THR A 33 6.86 8.35 29.69
N SER A 34 5.78 8.66 30.41
CA SER A 34 4.60 7.81 30.53
C SER A 34 3.92 7.53 29.17
N HIS A 35 3.98 8.47 28.22
CA HIS A 35 3.26 8.39 26.95
C HIS A 35 3.82 7.27 26.05
N ALA A 36 5.14 7.17 25.95
CA ALA A 36 5.84 6.14 25.18
C ALA A 36 5.62 4.73 25.76
N ALA A 37 5.72 4.58 27.10
CA ALA A 37 5.48 3.32 27.77
C ALA A 37 4.02 2.83 27.62
N SER A 38 3.05 3.74 27.65
CA SER A 38 1.64 3.41 27.41
C SER A 38 1.39 2.94 25.97
N LEU A 39 2.03 3.57 24.98
CA LEU A 39 1.97 3.10 23.59
C LEU A 39 2.56 1.68 23.49
N GLU A 40 3.73 1.42 24.06
CA GLU A 40 4.35 0.10 23.98
C GLU A 40 3.46 -0.99 24.60
N ALA A 41 2.83 -0.72 25.75
CA ALA A 41 1.89 -1.64 26.39
C ALA A 41 0.65 -1.90 25.51
N LEU A 42 0.11 -0.85 24.87
CA LEU A 42 -1.01 -0.96 23.93
C LEU A 42 -0.64 -1.81 22.70
N LEU A 43 0.51 -1.55 22.09
CA LEU A 43 0.98 -2.30 20.93
C LEU A 43 1.24 -3.77 21.29
N ARG A 44 1.77 -4.04 22.48
CA ARG A 44 1.96 -5.41 22.97
C ARG A 44 0.62 -6.15 23.15
N LYS A 45 -0.40 -5.48 23.69
CA LYS A 45 -1.77 -6.04 23.82
C LYS A 45 -2.35 -6.45 22.48
N HIS A 46 -2.13 -5.66 21.42
CA HIS A 46 -2.70 -5.91 20.09
C HIS A 46 -1.76 -6.67 19.14
N LYS A 47 -0.57 -7.11 19.57
CA LYS A 47 0.42 -7.79 18.70
C LYS A 47 -0.17 -8.99 17.96
N GLN A 48 -0.92 -9.85 18.65
CA GLN A 48 -1.52 -11.02 18.03
C GLN A 48 -2.54 -10.66 16.94
N ASN A 49 -3.29 -9.56 17.10
CA ASN A 49 -4.27 -9.10 16.11
C ASN A 49 -3.58 -8.71 14.78
N PHE A 50 -2.38 -8.14 14.84
CA PHE A 50 -1.61 -7.82 13.63
C PHE A 50 -0.89 -9.02 13.03
N ILE A 51 -0.42 -9.98 13.85
CA ILE A 51 0.16 -11.24 13.33
C ILE A 51 -0.90 -12.04 12.59
N SER A 52 -2.07 -12.25 13.21
CA SER A 52 -3.20 -12.93 12.57
C SER A 52 -4.14 -11.92 11.89
N LEU A 53 -3.56 -11.00 11.11
CA LEU A 53 -4.28 -9.87 10.52
C LEU A 53 -5.59 -10.32 9.84
N LEU A 54 -6.68 -9.67 10.25
CA LEU A 54 -8.04 -9.86 9.75
C LEU A 54 -8.61 -11.29 9.88
N LYS A 55 -7.97 -12.18 10.65
CA LYS A 55 -8.48 -13.52 10.94
C LYS A 55 -9.49 -13.47 12.08
N ASN A 56 -10.66 -14.03 11.87
CA ASN A 56 -11.69 -14.10 12.90
C ASN A 56 -11.32 -15.15 13.98
N PRO A 57 -11.68 -14.91 15.26
CA PRO A 57 -11.65 -15.95 16.29
C PRO A 57 -12.52 -17.14 15.85
N PRO A 58 -12.04 -18.39 15.93
CA PRO A 58 -12.75 -19.53 15.36
C PRO A 58 -14.01 -19.90 16.16
N LYS A 59 -14.96 -20.53 15.47
CA LYS A 59 -16.17 -21.11 16.07
C LYS A 59 -15.85 -22.11 17.17
N ASN A 60 -16.75 -22.21 18.14
CA ASN A 60 -16.61 -23.17 19.23
C ASN A 60 -17.97 -23.76 19.62
N ALA A 61 -18.12 -25.07 19.42
CA ALA A 61 -19.35 -25.80 19.72
C ALA A 61 -19.85 -25.59 21.17
N LYS A 62 -18.93 -25.46 22.14
CA LYS A 62 -19.28 -25.19 23.54
C LYS A 62 -19.85 -23.78 23.72
N CYS A 63 -19.27 -22.78 23.03
CA CYS A 63 -19.79 -21.41 23.03
C CYS A 63 -21.19 -21.36 22.40
N ARG A 64 -21.38 -22.09 21.30
CA ARG A 64 -22.68 -22.21 20.62
C ARG A 64 -23.75 -22.85 21.51
N GLU A 65 -23.41 -23.92 22.23
CA GLU A 65 -24.33 -24.56 23.19
C GLU A 65 -24.65 -23.63 24.36
N ALA A 66 -23.64 -22.94 24.91
CA ALA A 66 -23.83 -22.01 26.02
C ALA A 66 -24.74 -20.82 25.65
N ILE A 67 -24.58 -20.25 24.45
CA ILE A 67 -25.46 -19.16 23.99
C ILE A 67 -26.90 -19.65 23.81
N LYS A 68 -27.10 -20.88 23.31
CA LYS A 68 -28.45 -21.49 23.23
C LYS A 68 -29.07 -21.71 24.61
N GLN A 69 -28.29 -22.16 25.59
CA GLN A 69 -28.72 -22.30 26.97
C GLN A 69 -28.99 -20.93 27.65
N GLY A 70 -28.37 -19.86 27.15
CA GLY A 70 -28.58 -18.49 27.61
C GLY A 70 -30.03 -17.98 27.51
N ILE A 71 -30.89 -18.65 26.72
CA ILE A 71 -32.33 -18.35 26.66
C ILE A 71 -33.04 -18.72 27.97
N THR A 72 -32.60 -19.80 28.63
CA THR A 72 -33.25 -20.35 29.82
C THR A 72 -32.45 -20.15 31.10
N GLU A 73 -31.14 -20.42 31.04
CA GLU A 73 -30.24 -20.41 32.21
C GLU A 73 -29.49 -19.08 32.37
N GLY A 74 -29.51 -18.23 31.33
CA GLY A 74 -28.71 -17.01 31.27
C GLY A 74 -27.22 -17.27 31.03
N ILE A 75 -26.50 -16.26 30.55
CA ILE A 75 -25.04 -16.30 30.40
C ILE A 75 -24.40 -15.13 31.13
N THR A 76 -23.15 -15.30 31.56
CA THR A 76 -22.38 -14.22 32.18
C THR A 76 -21.55 -13.53 31.10
N LEU A 77 -21.89 -12.28 30.80
CA LEU A 77 -21.13 -11.42 29.90
C LEU A 77 -20.20 -10.48 30.69
N PRO A 78 -19.03 -10.10 30.15
CA PRO A 78 -18.07 -9.25 30.84
C PRO A 78 -18.65 -7.88 31.25
N GLU A 79 -19.45 -7.26 30.37
CA GLU A 79 -20.02 -5.92 30.60
C GLU A 79 -21.37 -5.95 31.35
N PHE A 80 -22.17 -6.99 31.12
CA PHE A 80 -23.57 -7.03 31.59
C PHE A 80 -23.80 -7.97 32.78
N GLY A 81 -22.80 -8.76 33.16
CA GLY A 81 -22.95 -9.80 34.17
C GLY A 81 -23.90 -10.91 33.71
N HIS A 82 -24.56 -11.58 34.66
CA HIS A 82 -25.46 -12.69 34.36
C HIS A 82 -26.78 -12.20 33.75
N THR A 83 -27.03 -12.54 32.49
CA THR A 83 -28.11 -12.00 31.68
C THR A 83 -28.83 -13.11 30.91
N ILE A 84 -30.17 -13.11 30.94
CA ILE A 84 -31.00 -13.99 30.12
C ILE A 84 -31.13 -13.38 28.72
N LEU A 85 -30.82 -14.17 27.69
CA LEU A 85 -30.85 -13.72 26.31
C LEU A 85 -32.24 -13.91 25.69
N SER A 86 -32.63 -12.98 24.82
CA SER A 86 -33.82 -13.20 23.98
C SER A 86 -33.51 -14.23 22.89
N LYS A 87 -34.54 -14.98 22.48
CA LYS A 87 -34.42 -15.95 21.38
C LYS A 87 -33.94 -15.30 20.08
N GLU A 88 -34.46 -14.11 19.77
CA GLU A 88 -34.06 -13.34 18.58
C GLU A 88 -32.57 -13.00 18.59
N LEU A 89 -32.03 -12.57 19.74
CA LEU A 89 -30.61 -12.25 19.86
C LEU A 89 -29.73 -13.49 19.70
N VAL A 90 -30.13 -14.63 20.27
CA VAL A 90 -29.40 -15.90 20.10
C VAL A 90 -29.41 -16.36 18.64
N ASP A 91 -30.56 -16.31 17.98
CA ASP A 91 -30.69 -16.70 16.58
C ASP A 91 -29.84 -15.79 15.67
N GLU A 92 -29.85 -14.47 15.89
CA GLU A 92 -28.98 -13.53 15.17
C GLU A 92 -27.49 -13.76 15.43
N SER A 93 -27.08 -14.02 16.67
CA SER A 93 -25.67 -14.33 17.00
C SER A 93 -25.18 -15.56 16.25
N ILE A 94 -26.03 -16.58 16.13
CA ILE A 94 -25.72 -17.78 15.36
C ILE A 94 -25.60 -17.46 13.87
N ILE A 95 -26.49 -16.62 13.30
CA ILE A 95 -26.43 -16.20 11.90
C ILE A 95 -25.14 -15.43 11.61
N ILE A 96 -24.78 -14.44 12.44
CA ILE A 96 -23.55 -13.65 12.29
C ILE A 96 -22.31 -14.55 12.43
N SER A 97 -22.30 -15.43 13.43
CA SER A 97 -21.24 -16.43 13.62
C SER A 97 -21.08 -17.31 12.39
N ASP A 98 -22.19 -17.78 11.80
CA ASP A 98 -22.16 -18.64 10.64
C ASP A 98 -21.72 -17.92 9.37
N MET A 99 -22.18 -16.69 9.17
CA MET A 99 -21.87 -15.86 8.01
C MET A 99 -20.39 -15.47 7.94
N PHE A 100 -19.80 -15.03 9.06
CA PHE A 100 -18.40 -14.60 9.10
C PHE A 100 -17.42 -15.68 9.58
N ASP A 101 -17.90 -16.90 9.78
CA ASP A 101 -17.13 -18.00 10.37
C ASP A 101 -16.36 -17.58 11.65
N MET A 102 -17.09 -17.03 12.62
CA MET A 102 -16.51 -16.44 13.83
C MET A 102 -17.10 -17.01 15.11
N ASN A 103 -16.38 -16.87 16.22
CA ASN A 103 -16.81 -17.35 17.53
C ASN A 103 -18.17 -16.76 17.94
N GLU A 104 -19.03 -17.61 18.51
CA GLU A 104 -20.39 -17.24 18.86
C GLU A 104 -20.48 -16.16 19.95
N TYR A 105 -19.57 -16.10 20.93
CA TYR A 105 -19.56 -15.04 21.94
C TYR A 105 -19.18 -13.70 21.35
N VAL A 106 -18.19 -13.69 20.45
CA VAL A 106 -17.75 -12.49 19.75
C VAL A 106 -18.87 -11.95 18.86
N ALA A 107 -19.60 -12.84 18.17
CA ALA A 107 -20.78 -12.46 17.38
C ALA A 107 -21.90 -11.86 18.26
N LEU A 108 -22.10 -12.43 19.46
CA LEU A 108 -23.06 -11.91 20.43
C LEU A 108 -22.66 -10.54 20.97
N GLU A 109 -21.40 -10.35 21.35
CA GLU A 109 -20.90 -9.04 21.82
C GLU A 109 -20.99 -7.98 20.73
N LEU A 110 -20.64 -8.32 19.47
CA LEU A 110 -20.85 -7.45 18.32
C LEU A 110 -22.32 -7.02 18.15
N LEU A 111 -23.27 -7.94 18.33
CA LEU A 111 -24.70 -7.61 18.28
C LEU A 111 -25.16 -6.74 19.46
N CYS A 112 -24.62 -6.97 20.66
CA CYS A 112 -24.87 -6.11 21.82
C CYS A 112 -24.39 -4.68 21.56
N THR A 113 -23.18 -4.52 21.03
CA THR A 113 -22.64 -3.21 20.62
C THR A 113 -23.46 -2.60 19.49
N SER A 114 -23.88 -3.40 18.53
CA SER A 114 -24.74 -2.95 17.43
C SER A 114 -26.09 -2.43 17.92
N GLN A 115 -26.68 -3.09 18.93
CA GLN A 115 -27.92 -2.62 19.56
C GLN A 115 -27.75 -1.20 20.12
N GLN A 116 -26.63 -0.92 20.78
CA GLN A 116 -26.32 0.42 21.31
C GLN A 116 -26.09 1.43 20.18
N GLN A 117 -25.39 1.02 19.10
CA GLN A 117 -25.09 1.87 17.96
C GLN A 117 -26.28 2.15 17.03
N THR A 118 -27.41 1.44 17.18
CA THR A 118 -28.62 1.65 16.35
C THR A 118 -29.09 3.11 16.34
N ILE A 119 -28.85 3.86 17.43
CA ILE A 119 -29.19 5.29 17.55
C ILE A 119 -28.47 6.12 16.47
N ASN A 120 -27.23 5.75 16.12
CA ASN A 120 -26.41 6.43 15.11
C ASN A 120 -26.72 5.96 13.68
N HIS A 121 -27.55 4.93 13.53
CA HIS A 121 -27.91 4.30 12.26
C HIS A 121 -29.44 4.19 12.10
N PRO A 122 -30.16 5.33 12.03
CA PRO A 122 -31.61 5.32 11.99
C PRO A 122 -32.15 4.57 10.78
N GLY A 123 -33.12 3.68 11.02
CA GLY A 123 -33.77 2.88 9.99
C GLY A 123 -33.06 1.56 9.64
N LEU A 124 -31.94 1.23 10.30
CA LEU A 124 -31.30 -0.08 10.17
C LEU A 124 -31.67 -1.00 11.35
N THR A 125 -31.76 -2.30 11.08
CA THR A 125 -31.93 -3.31 12.12
C THR A 125 -30.59 -3.60 12.80
N ARG A 126 -30.63 -4.13 14.03
CA ARG A 126 -29.43 -4.52 14.80
C ARG A 126 -28.45 -5.36 13.97
N GLY A 127 -28.94 -6.39 13.27
CA GLY A 127 -28.10 -7.24 12.42
C GLY A 127 -27.42 -6.50 11.27
N LEU A 128 -28.09 -5.56 10.62
CA LEU A 128 -27.49 -4.74 9.56
C LEU A 128 -26.42 -3.77 10.11
N VAL A 129 -26.63 -3.25 11.32
CA VAL A 129 -25.63 -2.45 12.04
C VAL A 129 -24.41 -3.32 12.37
N ALA A 130 -24.61 -4.57 12.81
CA ALA A 130 -23.50 -5.50 13.09
C ALA A 130 -22.61 -5.76 11.88
N VAL A 131 -23.20 -5.89 10.69
CA VAL A 131 -22.44 -6.01 9.43
C VAL A 131 -21.57 -4.77 9.20
N LEU A 132 -22.10 -3.55 9.42
CA LEU A 132 -21.30 -2.32 9.29
C LEU A 132 -20.17 -2.27 10.31
N LEU A 133 -20.45 -2.56 11.57
CA LEU A 133 -19.45 -2.53 12.65
C LEU A 133 -18.36 -3.58 12.42
N TYR A 134 -18.70 -4.75 11.87
CA TYR A 134 -17.73 -5.79 11.52
C TYR A 134 -16.66 -5.26 10.54
N TYR A 135 -17.09 -4.68 9.40
CA TYR A 135 -16.15 -4.13 8.43
C TYR A 135 -15.47 -2.85 8.94
N ASP A 136 -16.17 -1.97 9.64
CA ASP A 136 -15.55 -0.76 10.21
C ASP A 136 -14.48 -1.11 11.27
N GLY A 137 -14.67 -2.20 12.02
CA GLY A 137 -13.70 -2.71 12.99
C GLY A 137 -12.43 -3.21 12.31
N ARG A 138 -12.61 -4.06 11.28
CA ARG A 138 -11.50 -4.54 10.42
C ARG A 138 -10.76 -3.37 9.76
N LYS A 139 -11.49 -2.40 9.22
CA LYS A 139 -10.93 -1.16 8.67
C LYS A 139 -10.08 -0.44 9.69
N SER A 140 -10.57 -0.30 10.92
CA SER A 140 -9.87 0.43 11.99
C SER A 140 -8.59 -0.29 12.43
N LEU A 141 -8.60 -1.63 12.45
CA LEU A 141 -7.39 -2.43 12.68
C LEU A 141 -6.33 -2.19 11.59
N VAL A 142 -6.71 -2.26 10.31
CA VAL A 142 -5.76 -2.03 9.20
C VAL A 142 -5.31 -0.58 9.15
N ALA A 143 -6.20 0.38 9.40
CA ALA A 143 -5.86 1.80 9.49
C ALA A 143 -4.82 2.05 10.59
N SER A 144 -4.96 1.40 11.75
CA SER A 144 -3.98 1.48 12.84
C SER A 144 -2.61 0.99 12.37
N LEU A 145 -2.57 -0.16 11.70
CA LEU A 145 -1.34 -0.71 11.13
C LEU A 145 -0.71 0.25 10.11
N LYS A 146 -1.52 0.81 9.21
CA LYS A 146 -1.08 1.78 8.21
C LYS A 146 -0.44 3.00 8.88
N GLN A 147 -1.04 3.56 9.93
CA GLN A 147 -0.46 4.70 10.66
C GLN A 147 0.89 4.36 11.30
N LEU A 148 1.01 3.16 11.88
CA LEU A 148 2.28 2.67 12.44
C LEU A 148 3.35 2.54 11.34
N LEU A 149 3.03 1.92 10.21
CA LEU A 149 3.99 1.72 9.11
C LEU A 149 4.41 3.06 8.47
N LYS A 150 3.47 3.99 8.30
CA LYS A 150 3.74 5.36 7.83
C LYS A 150 4.68 6.12 8.77
N SER A 151 4.56 5.88 10.07
CA SER A 151 5.29 6.60 11.13
C SER A 151 6.58 5.90 11.57
N ARG A 152 7.11 5.02 10.73
CA ARG A 152 8.44 4.44 10.92
C ARG A 152 9.55 5.43 10.56
N ALA A 153 10.69 5.29 11.21
CA ALA A 153 11.92 5.90 10.71
C ALA A 153 12.33 5.23 9.40
N GLY A 154 12.76 6.02 8.42
CA GLY A 154 13.10 5.48 7.11
C GLY A 154 13.72 6.48 6.13
N VAL A 155 13.67 6.09 4.86
CA VAL A 155 14.36 6.76 3.76
C VAL A 155 13.59 7.96 3.20
N SER A 156 12.29 7.79 2.96
CA SER A 156 11.52 8.69 2.09
C SER A 156 11.03 9.95 2.79
N TRP A 157 10.65 9.87 4.07
CA TRP A 157 10.19 11.01 4.85
C TRP A 157 10.52 10.90 6.34
N CYS A 158 10.50 12.06 7.00
CA CYS A 158 10.55 12.18 8.45
C CYS A 158 9.13 12.16 9.04
N THR A 159 9.02 11.75 10.29
CA THR A 159 7.75 11.65 11.01
C THR A 159 7.64 12.79 12.00
N ASP A 160 6.48 13.41 12.12
CA ASP A 160 6.25 14.46 13.13
C ASP A 160 6.14 13.91 14.57
N ALA A 161 6.10 12.58 14.71
CA ALA A 161 6.04 11.90 16.00
C ALA A 161 7.37 12.03 16.78
N PRO A 162 7.33 12.04 18.12
CA PRO A 162 8.53 12.11 18.95
C PRO A 162 9.52 10.97 18.64
N PRO A 163 10.85 11.22 18.68
CA PRO A 163 11.85 10.20 18.30
C PRO A 163 11.74 8.88 19.06
N GLU A 164 11.39 8.92 20.36
CA GLU A 164 11.18 7.73 21.18
C GLU A 164 9.97 6.92 20.71
N VAL A 165 8.87 7.59 20.35
CA VAL A 165 7.67 6.97 19.77
C VAL A 165 8.02 6.34 18.42
N THR A 166 8.69 7.08 17.54
CA THR A 166 9.12 6.58 16.23
C THR A 166 10.02 5.36 16.36
N GLN A 167 10.91 5.32 17.36
CA GLN A 167 11.75 4.16 17.63
C GLN A 167 10.94 2.94 18.09
N ILE A 168 10.00 3.12 19.03
CA ILE A 168 9.10 2.05 19.49
C ILE A 168 8.29 1.49 18.31
N VAL A 169 7.69 2.37 17.51
CA VAL A 169 6.91 2.00 16.32
C VAL A 169 7.77 1.22 15.33
N THR A 170 9.00 1.68 15.08
CA THR A 170 9.94 1.02 14.16
C THR A 170 10.30 -0.38 14.66
N SER A 171 10.73 -0.52 15.92
CA SER A 171 11.07 -1.84 16.49
C SER A 171 9.87 -2.79 16.54
N TYR A 172 8.69 -2.28 16.86
CA TYR A 172 7.47 -3.07 16.89
C TYR A 172 7.10 -3.62 15.50
N THR A 173 7.11 -2.76 14.50
CA THR A 173 6.76 -3.14 13.13
C THR A 173 7.87 -3.96 12.46
N ASP A 174 9.15 -3.82 12.86
CA ASP A 174 10.21 -4.76 12.46
C ASP A 174 9.90 -6.18 12.94
N GLY A 175 9.44 -6.31 14.19
CA GLY A 175 9.00 -7.61 14.74
C GLY A 175 7.83 -8.20 13.96
N LEU A 176 6.83 -7.40 13.60
CA LEU A 176 5.69 -7.87 12.79
C LEU A 176 6.12 -8.33 11.39
N VAL A 177 7.03 -7.60 10.74
CA VAL A 177 7.54 -8.00 9.42
C VAL A 177 8.40 -9.27 9.52
N ALA A 178 9.20 -9.41 10.56
CA ALA A 178 9.93 -10.66 10.82
C ALA A 178 8.98 -11.86 11.04
N ASP A 179 7.80 -11.62 11.60
CA ASP A 179 6.72 -12.61 11.78
C ASP A 179 5.88 -12.83 10.48
N GLY A 180 6.24 -12.23 9.34
CA GLY A 180 5.62 -12.47 8.02
C GLY A 180 4.40 -11.58 7.70
N LEU A 181 4.28 -10.42 8.34
CA LEU A 181 3.13 -9.51 8.15
C LEU A 181 2.92 -9.10 6.69
N LEU A 182 3.98 -8.76 5.95
CA LEU A 182 3.85 -8.22 4.59
C LEU A 182 3.31 -9.28 3.63
N GLU A 183 3.81 -10.51 3.75
CA GLU A 183 3.34 -11.66 3.00
C GLU A 183 1.88 -11.98 3.29
N ARG A 184 1.46 -11.82 4.56
CA ARG A 184 0.05 -12.00 4.96
C ARG A 184 -0.84 -10.90 4.37
N ILE A 185 -0.39 -9.66 4.32
CA ILE A 185 -1.14 -8.56 3.68
C ILE A 185 -1.36 -8.85 2.19
N ILE A 186 -0.32 -9.33 1.50
CA ILE A 186 -0.42 -9.67 0.07
C ILE A 186 -1.37 -10.86 -0.15
N ASP A 187 -1.35 -11.89 0.71
CA ASP A 187 -2.35 -12.97 0.67
C ASP A 187 -3.78 -12.44 0.87
N LEU A 188 -3.98 -11.58 1.86
CA LEU A 188 -5.29 -10.98 2.14
C LEU A 188 -5.83 -10.22 0.93
N LEU A 189 -4.98 -9.49 0.20
CA LEU A 189 -5.40 -8.78 -1.02
C LEU A 189 -5.85 -9.74 -2.14
N GLN A 190 -5.35 -10.98 -2.16
CA GLN A 190 -5.81 -12.03 -3.08
C GLN A 190 -7.09 -12.71 -2.58
N GLU A 191 -7.22 -12.88 -1.26
CA GLU A 191 -8.37 -13.52 -0.61
C GLU A 191 -9.63 -12.62 -0.61
N LEU A 192 -9.46 -11.30 -0.45
CA LEU A 192 -10.54 -10.32 -0.36
C LEU A 192 -11.14 -10.02 -1.73
N ASP A 193 -12.05 -10.89 -2.17
CA ASP A 193 -12.82 -10.73 -3.40
C ASP A 193 -14.22 -10.18 -3.10
N ILE A 194 -14.51 -8.98 -3.62
CA ILE A 194 -15.79 -8.30 -3.40
C ILE A 194 -16.98 -9.10 -3.92
N THR A 195 -16.81 -9.88 -4.99
CA THR A 195 -17.88 -10.70 -5.58
C THR A 195 -18.26 -11.81 -4.63
N LYS A 196 -17.26 -12.53 -4.10
CA LYS A 196 -17.49 -13.60 -3.12
C LYS A 196 -18.09 -13.06 -1.82
N GLU A 197 -17.64 -11.88 -1.39
CA GLU A 197 -18.17 -11.25 -0.18
C GLU A 197 -19.64 -10.86 -0.35
N LEU A 198 -20.00 -10.26 -1.50
CA LEU A 198 -21.39 -9.93 -1.81
C LEU A 198 -22.29 -11.16 -1.91
N ASP A 199 -21.79 -12.27 -2.44
CA ASP A 199 -22.54 -13.54 -2.49
C ASP A 199 -22.85 -14.05 -1.08
N ILE A 200 -21.87 -14.00 -0.16
CA ILE A 200 -22.05 -14.38 1.25
C ILE A 200 -23.11 -13.49 1.91
N LEU A 201 -23.00 -12.17 1.76
CA LEU A 201 -23.92 -11.21 2.39
C LEU A 201 -25.34 -11.31 1.81
N THR A 202 -25.47 -11.51 0.50
CA THR A 202 -26.76 -11.67 -0.17
C THR A 202 -27.46 -12.96 0.26
N THR A 203 -26.71 -14.08 0.32
CA THR A 203 -27.24 -15.39 0.75
C THR A 203 -27.80 -15.32 2.17
N ASN A 204 -27.13 -14.58 3.05
CA ASN A 204 -27.54 -14.41 4.45
C ASN A 204 -28.52 -13.25 4.67
N ARG A 205 -29.01 -12.58 3.61
CA ARG A 205 -29.90 -11.40 3.68
C ARG A 205 -29.33 -10.28 4.56
N ALA A 206 -28.01 -10.14 4.54
CA ALA A 206 -27.24 -9.21 5.35
C ALA A 206 -27.00 -7.84 4.65
N LEU A 207 -27.64 -7.61 3.50
CA LEU A 207 -27.63 -6.34 2.78
C LEU A 207 -28.97 -5.63 2.97
N GLY A 208 -28.89 -4.39 3.47
CA GLY A 208 -30.03 -3.54 3.72
C GLY A 208 -30.44 -2.67 2.51
N PRO A 209 -31.03 -1.49 2.77
CA PRO A 209 -31.36 -0.52 1.72
C PRO A 209 -30.13 -0.10 0.89
N PRO A 210 -30.29 0.51 -0.30
CA PRO A 210 -29.18 0.86 -1.19
C PRO A 210 -28.04 1.65 -0.52
N ARG A 211 -28.37 2.52 0.45
CA ARG A 211 -27.37 3.26 1.24
C ARG A 211 -26.50 2.32 2.08
N HIS A 212 -27.10 1.36 2.78
CA HIS A 212 -26.37 0.38 3.60
C HIS A 212 -25.47 -0.48 2.71
N HIS A 213 -26.01 -0.95 1.58
CA HIS A 213 -25.23 -1.71 0.61
C HIS A 213 -24.00 -0.93 0.14
N ARG A 214 -24.17 0.34 -0.23
CA ARG A 214 -23.06 1.23 -0.62
C ARG A 214 -22.02 1.39 0.49
N GLN A 215 -22.46 1.58 1.74
CA GLN A 215 -21.54 1.71 2.89
C GLN A 215 -20.70 0.45 3.12
N VAL A 216 -21.29 -0.75 2.98
CA VAL A 216 -20.55 -2.01 3.10
C VAL A 216 -19.50 -2.13 1.99
N LEU A 217 -19.87 -1.81 0.75
CA LEU A 217 -18.95 -1.80 -0.39
C LEU A 217 -17.79 -0.83 -0.18
N ASP A 218 -18.09 0.42 0.19
CA ASP A 218 -17.08 1.45 0.43
C ASP A 218 -16.12 1.02 1.57
N LEU A 219 -16.64 0.44 2.67
CA LEU A 219 -15.80 -0.09 3.76
C LEU A 219 -14.90 -1.24 3.28
N PHE A 220 -15.42 -2.13 2.43
CA PHE A 220 -14.64 -3.25 1.90
C PHE A 220 -13.49 -2.77 1.01
N GLU A 221 -13.77 -1.85 0.08
CA GLU A 221 -12.75 -1.26 -0.79
C GLU A 221 -11.74 -0.44 0.02
N GLU A 222 -12.19 0.31 1.04
CA GLU A 222 -11.29 1.02 1.96
C GLU A 222 -10.34 0.06 2.69
N ILE A 223 -10.81 -1.11 3.15
CA ILE A 223 -9.93 -2.12 3.77
C ILE A 223 -8.84 -2.58 2.79
N ARG A 224 -9.22 -2.91 1.55
CA ARG A 224 -8.26 -3.33 0.51
C ARG A 224 -7.25 -2.23 0.21
N PHE A 225 -7.71 -1.00 0.08
CA PHE A 225 -6.83 0.14 -0.18
C PHE A 225 -5.87 0.40 0.98
N LEU A 226 -6.34 0.34 2.24
CA LEU A 226 -5.48 0.48 3.42
C LEU A 226 -4.42 -0.65 3.50
N LEU A 227 -4.77 -1.88 3.12
CA LEU A 227 -3.81 -2.99 3.04
C LEU A 227 -2.71 -2.71 2.01
N ALA A 228 -3.06 -2.21 0.82
CA ALA A 228 -2.07 -1.79 -0.18
C ALA A 228 -1.19 -0.65 0.33
N GLN A 229 -1.79 0.34 1.02
CA GLN A 229 -1.05 1.42 1.63
C GLN A 229 -0.05 0.93 2.69
N CYS A 230 -0.37 -0.10 3.47
CA CYS A 230 0.58 -0.71 4.41
C CYS A 230 1.84 -1.22 3.69
N ILE A 231 1.70 -1.92 2.57
CA ILE A 231 2.84 -2.39 1.76
C ILE A 231 3.64 -1.20 1.24
N TYR A 232 2.95 -0.20 0.67
CA TYR A 232 3.59 1.00 0.15
C TYR A 232 4.38 1.76 1.23
N TYR A 233 3.77 2.07 2.37
CA TYR A 233 4.43 2.85 3.42
C TYR A 233 5.66 2.14 3.99
N TYR A 234 5.57 0.81 4.19
CA TYR A 234 6.74 0.05 4.61
C TYR A 234 7.83 0.05 3.54
N ALA A 235 7.47 -0.21 2.28
CA ALA A 235 8.42 -0.25 1.16
C ALA A 235 9.17 1.08 1.00
N ALA A 236 8.46 2.21 1.06
CA ALA A 236 9.05 3.53 0.90
C ALA A 236 9.98 3.92 2.06
N GLN A 237 9.76 3.41 3.27
CA GLN A 237 10.62 3.73 4.42
C GLN A 237 11.78 2.75 4.62
N SER A 238 11.60 1.47 4.30
CA SER A 238 12.54 0.40 4.67
C SER A 238 12.89 -0.55 3.53
N GLY A 239 12.33 -0.38 2.33
CA GLY A 239 12.34 -1.39 1.28
C GLY A 239 11.44 -2.59 1.61
N LEU A 240 11.45 -3.62 0.75
CA LEU A 240 10.72 -4.87 0.99
C LEU A 240 11.70 -6.05 1.12
N PRO A 241 11.55 -6.94 2.12
CA PRO A 241 12.29 -8.20 2.19
C PRO A 241 12.04 -9.07 0.96
N ARG A 242 13.03 -9.91 0.59
CA ARG A 242 12.99 -10.73 -0.63
C ARG A 242 11.67 -11.50 -0.79
N ASN A 243 11.23 -12.21 0.25
CA ASN A 243 10.00 -13.01 0.19
C ASN A 243 8.74 -12.16 -0.10
N ALA A 244 8.59 -11.04 0.59
CA ALA A 244 7.51 -10.08 0.36
C ALA A 244 7.58 -9.48 -1.06
N THR A 245 8.77 -9.13 -1.55
CA THR A 245 8.96 -8.63 -2.93
C THR A 245 8.54 -9.66 -3.97
N MET A 246 8.99 -10.90 -3.84
CA MET A 246 8.64 -11.98 -4.78
C MET A 246 7.13 -12.21 -4.83
N LYS A 247 6.47 -12.15 -3.66
CA LYS A 247 5.03 -12.31 -3.56
C LYS A 247 4.25 -11.12 -4.15
N LEU A 248 4.76 -9.91 -3.96
CA LEU A 248 4.20 -8.70 -4.57
C LEU A 248 4.35 -8.73 -6.09
N VAL A 249 5.51 -9.16 -6.60
CA VAL A 249 5.73 -9.40 -8.04
C VAL A 249 4.74 -10.43 -8.57
N GLN A 250 4.54 -11.56 -7.87
CA GLN A 250 3.56 -12.56 -8.27
C GLN A 250 2.12 -12.02 -8.29
N PHE A 251 1.76 -11.18 -7.30
CA PHE A 251 0.45 -10.51 -7.24
C PHE A 251 0.24 -9.60 -8.45
N LEU A 252 1.20 -8.71 -8.74
CA LEU A 252 1.09 -7.75 -9.84
C LEU A 252 1.15 -8.46 -11.20
N ARG A 253 1.90 -9.56 -11.29
CA ARG A 253 1.98 -10.42 -12.48
C ARG A 253 0.65 -11.03 -12.89
N SER A 254 -0.19 -11.41 -11.93
CA SER A 254 -1.50 -12.01 -12.21
C SER A 254 -2.62 -10.99 -12.43
N TYR A 255 -2.33 -9.70 -12.29
CA TYR A 255 -3.31 -8.64 -12.46
C TYR A 255 -3.81 -8.55 -13.90
N LYS A 256 -5.14 -8.49 -14.05
CA LYS A 256 -5.82 -8.29 -15.33
C LYS A 256 -6.58 -6.97 -15.27
N CYS A 257 -6.31 -6.09 -16.23
CA CYS A 257 -7.09 -4.87 -16.37
C CYS A 257 -8.54 -5.27 -16.74
N THR A 258 -9.51 -4.82 -15.95
CA THR A 258 -10.93 -5.05 -16.23
C THR A 258 -11.39 -4.08 -17.32
N GLU A 259 -11.97 -4.59 -18.40
CA GLU A 259 -12.45 -3.78 -19.54
C GLU A 259 -13.48 -2.71 -19.12
N SER A 260 -14.14 -2.88 -17.97
CA SER A 260 -15.18 -2.00 -17.45
C SER A 260 -14.68 -0.78 -16.67
N SER A 261 -13.45 -0.79 -16.13
CA SER A 261 -12.90 0.36 -15.38
C SER A 261 -12.19 1.39 -16.27
N GLY A 262 -11.86 1.02 -17.51
CA GLY A 262 -11.11 1.86 -18.46
C GLY A 262 -9.68 2.23 -18.02
N GLY A 263 -9.24 1.80 -16.83
CA GLY A 263 -8.00 2.20 -16.19
C GLY A 263 -7.58 1.26 -15.06
N ILE A 264 -6.40 1.51 -14.51
CA ILE A 264 -5.82 0.77 -13.40
C ILE A 264 -6.45 1.22 -12.06
N ASP A 265 -6.80 0.28 -11.19
CA ASP A 265 -7.41 0.59 -9.89
C ASP A 265 -6.38 1.08 -8.86
N ASP A 266 -6.86 1.82 -7.86
CA ASP A 266 -6.03 2.47 -6.84
C ASP A 266 -5.23 1.49 -5.97
N VAL A 267 -5.75 0.29 -5.73
CA VAL A 267 -5.04 -0.77 -4.99
C VAL A 267 -3.81 -1.18 -5.80
N THR A 268 -3.98 -1.46 -7.09
CA THR A 268 -2.90 -1.86 -7.99
C THR A 268 -1.89 -0.74 -8.21
N VAL A 269 -2.33 0.52 -8.40
CA VAL A 269 -1.41 1.68 -8.45
C VAL A 269 -0.59 1.77 -7.18
N THR A 270 -1.21 1.66 -6.01
CA THR A 270 -0.52 1.75 -4.71
C THR A 270 0.51 0.62 -4.52
N LEU A 271 0.16 -0.61 -4.91
CA LEU A 271 1.07 -1.75 -4.85
C LEU A 271 2.23 -1.62 -5.83
N GLN A 272 1.96 -1.16 -7.05
CA GLN A 272 3.01 -0.87 -8.04
C GLN A 272 3.95 0.21 -7.49
N MET A 273 3.42 1.29 -6.91
CA MET A 273 4.23 2.32 -6.26
C MET A 273 5.05 1.76 -5.08
N GLY A 274 4.48 0.85 -4.29
CA GLY A 274 5.20 0.12 -3.26
C GLY A 274 6.40 -0.66 -3.82
N LEU A 275 6.22 -1.37 -4.94
CA LEU A 275 7.31 -2.07 -5.63
C LEU A 275 8.35 -1.09 -6.18
N LEU A 276 7.92 0.01 -6.81
CA LEU A 276 8.82 1.04 -7.34
C LEU A 276 9.70 1.67 -6.25
N TYR A 277 9.17 1.82 -5.04
CA TYR A 277 9.91 2.28 -3.87
C TYR A 277 10.81 1.20 -3.26
N ALA A 278 10.36 -0.06 -3.23
CA ALA A 278 11.19 -1.18 -2.78
C ALA A 278 12.46 -1.34 -3.60
N LEU A 279 12.41 -0.94 -4.87
CA LEU A 279 13.52 -0.94 -5.82
C LEU A 279 14.31 0.38 -5.79
N ASP A 280 13.87 1.42 -5.09
CA ASP A 280 14.49 2.74 -5.17
C ASP A 280 15.83 2.81 -4.43
N LEU A 281 16.89 3.15 -5.17
CA LEU A 281 18.24 3.37 -4.65
C LEU A 281 18.73 4.81 -4.90
N SER A 282 17.87 5.70 -5.42
CA SER A 282 18.21 7.09 -5.76
C SER A 282 18.69 7.91 -4.57
N VAL A 283 18.35 7.48 -3.34
CA VAL A 283 18.84 8.08 -2.10
C VAL A 283 20.37 8.12 -2.03
N LEU A 284 21.05 7.18 -2.69
CA LEU A 284 22.51 7.13 -2.77
C LEU A 284 23.11 8.41 -3.36
N GLN A 285 22.42 9.02 -4.33
CA GLN A 285 22.87 10.22 -5.05
C GLN A 285 22.25 11.50 -4.47
N ARG A 286 21.08 11.39 -3.83
CA ARG A 286 20.27 12.53 -3.39
C ARG A 286 20.53 12.95 -1.93
N ARG A 287 21.20 12.12 -1.12
CA ARG A 287 21.48 12.40 0.30
C ARG A 287 22.95 12.17 0.66
N GLU A 288 23.47 13.02 1.55
CA GLU A 288 24.84 12.89 2.09
C GLU A 288 25.02 11.59 2.89
N ASP A 289 24.00 11.18 3.65
CA ASP A 289 23.94 9.93 4.40
C ASP A 289 23.41 8.73 3.57
N GLY A 290 23.32 8.90 2.24
CA GLY A 290 22.71 7.92 1.33
C GLY A 290 23.34 6.53 1.39
N GLU A 291 24.67 6.45 1.52
CA GLU A 291 25.38 5.16 1.59
C GLU A 291 25.01 4.37 2.86
N GLU A 292 24.86 5.03 4.01
CA GLU A 292 24.46 4.38 5.26
C GLU A 292 23.01 3.89 5.23
N LEU A 293 22.13 4.64 4.56
CA LEU A 293 20.73 4.28 4.39
C LEU A 293 20.57 3.08 3.45
N VAL A 294 21.24 3.10 2.29
CA VAL A 294 21.17 2.03 1.29
C VAL A 294 21.68 0.70 1.83
N ARG A 295 22.73 0.70 2.66
CA ARG A 295 23.23 -0.52 3.32
C ARG A 295 22.19 -1.22 4.21
N LYS A 296 21.19 -0.49 4.70
CA LYS A 296 20.12 -1.05 5.54
C LYS A 296 18.99 -1.65 4.70
N LEU A 297 18.90 -1.32 3.41
CA LEU A 297 17.82 -1.79 2.54
C LEU A 297 17.97 -3.29 2.22
N PRO A 298 16.86 -4.05 2.20
CA PRO A 298 16.89 -5.48 1.90
C PRO A 298 17.56 -5.84 0.57
N MET A 299 17.40 -5.00 -0.45
CA MET A 299 18.00 -5.19 -1.77
C MET A 299 19.54 -5.30 -1.74
N ILE A 300 20.18 -4.64 -0.76
CA ILE A 300 21.64 -4.63 -0.58
C ILE A 300 22.07 -5.57 0.54
N LYS A 301 21.26 -5.71 1.59
CA LYS A 301 21.56 -6.54 2.75
C LYS A 301 21.48 -8.05 2.44
N ASP A 302 20.62 -8.46 1.52
CA ASP A 302 20.45 -9.85 1.10
C ASP A 302 21.15 -10.08 -0.24
N ASP A 303 22.31 -10.76 -0.22
CA ASP A 303 23.17 -10.99 -1.39
C ASP A 303 22.46 -11.74 -2.53
N LEU A 304 21.38 -12.46 -2.22
CA LEU A 304 20.60 -13.23 -3.18
C LEU A 304 19.36 -12.46 -3.69
N TYR A 305 19.10 -11.25 -3.20
CA TYR A 305 17.88 -10.49 -3.52
C TYR A 305 17.73 -10.25 -5.03
N ILE A 306 18.79 -9.73 -5.64
CA ILE A 306 18.82 -9.37 -7.06
C ILE A 306 18.66 -10.60 -7.95
N ASP A 307 19.35 -11.71 -7.63
CA ASP A 307 19.27 -12.95 -8.41
C ASP A 307 17.84 -13.50 -8.43
N PHE A 308 17.18 -13.53 -7.26
CA PHE A 308 15.78 -13.97 -7.16
C PHE A 308 14.82 -13.03 -7.88
N LEU A 309 15.04 -11.71 -7.77
CA LEU A 309 14.21 -10.73 -8.47
C LEU A 309 14.35 -10.84 -9.99
N MET A 310 15.57 -11.02 -10.51
CA MET A 310 15.82 -11.25 -11.93
C MET A 310 15.06 -12.50 -12.43
N ASP A 311 15.12 -13.60 -11.69
CA ASP A 311 14.37 -14.82 -12.01
C ASP A 311 12.85 -14.58 -12.00
N ALA A 312 12.34 -13.87 -11.00
CA ALA A 312 10.93 -13.50 -10.90
C ALA A 312 10.44 -12.73 -12.14
N LEU A 313 11.24 -11.75 -12.57
CA LEU A 313 10.92 -10.84 -13.66
C LEU A 313 11.15 -11.43 -15.05
N SER A 314 11.84 -12.58 -15.16
CA SER A 314 12.06 -13.26 -16.44
C SER A 314 10.78 -13.86 -17.03
N ASN A 315 9.77 -14.08 -16.19
CA ASN A 315 8.52 -14.70 -16.61
C ASN A 315 7.52 -13.67 -17.15
N GLY A 316 6.66 -14.05 -18.10
CA GLY A 316 5.64 -13.16 -18.68
C GLY A 316 4.53 -12.78 -17.70
N TRP A 317 4.03 -11.55 -17.80
CA TRP A 317 2.96 -10.99 -16.97
C TRP A 317 1.65 -10.90 -17.75
N GLU A 318 0.53 -10.93 -17.03
CA GLU A 318 -0.80 -10.71 -17.65
C GLU A 318 -0.98 -9.23 -18.06
N ASN A 319 -0.25 -8.32 -17.40
CA ASN A 319 -0.19 -6.91 -17.75
C ASN A 319 1.25 -6.52 -18.10
N ASP A 320 1.55 -6.45 -19.40
CA ASP A 320 2.87 -6.08 -19.93
C ASP A 320 3.32 -4.68 -19.48
N GLY A 321 2.38 -3.75 -19.25
CA GLY A 321 2.68 -2.39 -18.82
C GLY A 321 3.24 -2.33 -17.39
N LEU A 322 2.63 -3.06 -16.45
CA LEU A 322 3.14 -3.21 -15.07
C LEU A 322 4.51 -3.89 -15.06
N HIS A 323 4.71 -4.90 -15.91
CA HIS A 323 5.99 -5.57 -16.06
C HIS A 323 7.06 -4.60 -16.59
N ALA A 324 6.75 -3.88 -17.67
CA ALA A 324 7.65 -2.92 -18.30
C ALA A 324 8.04 -1.80 -17.33
N LEU A 325 7.10 -1.28 -16.54
CA LEU A 325 7.37 -0.26 -15.53
C LEU A 325 8.27 -0.79 -14.39
N THR A 326 8.07 -2.06 -14.00
CA THR A 326 8.91 -2.72 -12.99
C THR A 326 10.33 -2.96 -13.52
N LEU A 327 10.48 -3.46 -14.75
CA LEU A 327 11.77 -3.63 -15.42
C LEU A 327 12.51 -2.29 -15.56
N PHE A 328 11.79 -1.23 -15.91
CA PHE A 328 12.36 0.11 -16.05
C PHE A 328 12.94 0.60 -14.72
N ALA A 329 12.14 0.55 -13.65
CA ALA A 329 12.59 0.99 -12.33
C ALA A 329 13.76 0.16 -11.83
N PHE A 330 13.71 -1.16 -11.98
CA PHE A 330 14.80 -2.03 -11.55
C PHE A 330 16.08 -1.78 -12.36
N GLY A 331 15.97 -1.58 -13.67
CA GLY A 331 17.11 -1.23 -14.54
C GLY A 331 17.81 0.05 -14.07
N LEU A 332 17.06 1.08 -13.68
CA LEU A 332 17.63 2.31 -13.11
C LEU A 332 18.31 2.09 -11.75
N SER A 333 17.79 1.19 -10.93
CA SER A 333 18.43 0.80 -9.67
C SER A 333 19.76 0.11 -9.91
N ILE A 334 19.84 -0.79 -10.90
CA ILE A 334 21.11 -1.42 -11.30
C ILE A 334 22.07 -0.37 -11.89
N ALA A 335 21.59 0.57 -12.70
CA ALA A 335 22.41 1.67 -13.21
C ALA A 335 22.97 2.54 -12.07
N THR A 336 22.18 2.79 -11.02
CA THR A 336 22.60 3.49 -9.80
C THR A 336 23.71 2.71 -9.08
N LEU A 337 23.55 1.39 -8.93
CA LEU A 337 24.55 0.54 -8.29
C LEU A 337 25.86 0.43 -9.08
N ARG A 338 25.82 0.51 -10.41
CA ARG A 338 27.03 0.56 -11.24
C ARG A 338 27.91 1.77 -10.92
N LEU A 339 27.31 2.89 -10.51
CA LEU A 339 28.01 4.10 -10.11
C LEU A 339 28.35 4.14 -8.60
N ALA A 340 27.89 3.16 -7.84
CA ALA A 340 28.04 3.11 -6.40
C ALA A 340 29.46 2.69 -5.96
N PRO A 341 29.89 3.06 -4.73
CA PRO A 341 31.13 2.55 -4.15
C PRO A 341 31.22 1.02 -4.20
N GLN A 342 32.40 0.49 -4.55
CA GLN A 342 32.65 -0.97 -4.66
C GLN A 342 32.40 -1.74 -3.35
N THR A 343 32.36 -1.04 -2.22
CA THR A 343 32.05 -1.60 -0.90
C THR A 343 30.58 -2.00 -0.72
N LEU A 344 29.68 -1.52 -1.59
CA LEU A 344 28.23 -1.79 -1.49
C LEU A 344 27.81 -3.07 -2.21
N VAL A 345 28.52 -3.47 -3.27
CA VAL A 345 28.19 -4.66 -4.07
C VAL A 345 29.45 -5.50 -4.23
N GLN A 346 29.47 -6.68 -3.61
CA GLN A 346 30.64 -7.57 -3.62
C GLN A 346 31.00 -8.04 -5.04
N ASP A 347 29.99 -8.27 -5.89
CA ASP A 347 30.14 -8.79 -7.26
C ASP A 347 29.62 -7.80 -8.31
N ALA A 348 30.18 -6.60 -8.37
CA ALA A 348 29.80 -5.57 -9.36
C ALA A 348 29.89 -6.07 -10.82
N SER A 349 30.71 -7.10 -11.09
CA SER A 349 30.82 -7.73 -12.41
C SER A 349 29.54 -8.42 -12.89
N LYS A 350 28.69 -8.90 -11.96
CA LYS A 350 27.40 -9.53 -12.30
C LYS A 350 26.37 -8.52 -12.81
N MET A 351 26.55 -7.24 -12.49
CA MET A 351 25.65 -6.16 -12.88
C MET A 351 26.01 -5.51 -14.21
N ILE A 352 27.14 -5.90 -14.82
CA ILE A 352 27.56 -5.37 -16.12
C ILE A 352 26.48 -5.68 -17.16
N ASP A 353 26.07 -4.66 -17.90
CA ASP A 353 25.06 -4.68 -18.97
C ASP A 353 23.63 -5.09 -18.56
N GLN A 354 23.41 -5.44 -17.28
CA GLN A 354 22.09 -5.86 -16.79
C GLN A 354 21.09 -4.70 -16.78
N ASP A 355 21.53 -3.48 -16.45
CA ASP A 355 20.71 -2.27 -16.51
C ASP A 355 20.23 -2.00 -17.95
N GLU A 356 21.12 -2.13 -18.94
CA GLU A 356 20.76 -1.98 -20.34
C GLU A 356 19.75 -3.04 -20.79
N LEU A 357 19.94 -4.31 -20.41
CA LEU A 357 19.03 -5.40 -20.75
C LEU A 357 17.63 -5.16 -20.17
N LEU A 358 17.54 -4.78 -18.90
CA LEU A 358 16.27 -4.49 -18.21
C LEU A 358 15.55 -3.29 -18.85
N VAL A 359 16.25 -2.19 -19.09
CA VAL A 359 15.67 -0.99 -19.71
C VAL A 359 15.25 -1.27 -21.16
N ASN A 360 16.03 -2.04 -21.92
CA ASN A 360 15.63 -2.44 -23.28
C ASN A 360 14.35 -3.31 -23.25
N GLY A 361 14.23 -4.22 -22.27
CA GLY A 361 13.00 -4.99 -22.04
C GLY A 361 11.80 -4.10 -21.74
N ALA A 362 11.96 -3.10 -20.87
CA ALA A 362 10.92 -2.11 -20.58
C ALA A 362 10.49 -1.29 -21.81
N LEU A 363 11.45 -0.89 -22.65
CA LEU A 363 11.19 -0.15 -23.89
C LEU A 363 10.45 -1.02 -24.93
N GLN A 364 10.74 -2.32 -24.98
CA GLN A 364 10.01 -3.29 -25.82
C GLN A 364 8.58 -3.49 -25.29
N GLY A 365 8.42 -3.54 -23.97
CA GLY A 365 7.12 -3.55 -23.29
C GLY A 365 6.37 -2.20 -23.31
N LYS A 366 6.85 -1.22 -24.08
CA LYS A 366 6.22 0.10 -24.26
C LYS A 366 5.93 0.83 -22.95
N VAL A 367 6.90 0.85 -22.03
CA VAL A 367 6.73 1.46 -20.70
C VAL A 367 6.20 2.89 -20.73
N PHE A 368 6.62 3.72 -21.70
CA PHE A 368 6.15 5.11 -21.81
C PHE A 368 4.72 5.22 -22.34
N ASP A 369 4.29 4.33 -23.24
CA ASP A 369 2.89 4.25 -23.64
C ASP A 369 2.01 3.87 -22.46
N PHE A 370 2.40 2.86 -21.68
CA PHE A 370 1.67 2.45 -20.48
C PHE A 370 1.61 3.58 -19.45
N MET A 371 2.73 4.26 -19.19
CA MET A 371 2.75 5.41 -18.29
C MET A 371 1.79 6.49 -18.75
N TYR A 372 1.85 6.90 -20.02
CA TYR A 372 1.01 7.98 -20.53
C TYR A 372 -0.48 7.62 -20.57
N HIS A 373 -0.84 6.46 -21.13
CA HIS A 373 -2.24 6.11 -21.40
C HIS A 373 -2.96 5.39 -20.27
N THR A 374 -2.24 4.82 -19.30
CA THR A 374 -2.86 4.02 -18.24
C THR A 374 -2.43 4.46 -16.85
N PHE A 375 -1.12 4.50 -16.57
CA PHE A 375 -0.66 4.74 -15.21
C PHE A 375 -0.96 6.19 -14.76
N LEU A 376 -0.57 7.18 -15.56
CA LEU A 376 -0.78 8.61 -15.29
C LEU A 376 -2.23 9.08 -15.50
N GLU A 377 -3.19 8.18 -15.74
CA GLU A 377 -4.62 8.51 -15.65
C GLU A 377 -5.14 8.44 -14.20
N SER A 378 -4.43 7.75 -13.31
CA SER A 378 -4.82 7.66 -11.90
C SER A 378 -4.60 9.01 -11.20
N GLU A 379 -5.66 9.59 -10.64
CA GLU A 379 -5.59 10.83 -9.87
C GLU A 379 -4.73 10.69 -8.61
N LEU A 380 -4.67 9.46 -8.05
CA LEU A 380 -3.91 9.15 -6.85
C LEU A 380 -2.41 9.52 -6.97
N ILE A 381 -1.86 9.44 -8.18
CA ILE A 381 -0.48 9.83 -8.48
C ILE A 381 -0.25 11.31 -8.21
N PHE A 382 -1.22 12.15 -8.55
CA PHE A 382 -1.13 13.61 -8.44
C PHE A 382 -1.60 14.12 -7.09
N ASP A 383 -2.42 13.36 -6.38
CA ASP A 383 -2.91 13.72 -5.05
C ASP A 383 -1.98 13.22 -3.93
N THR A 384 -1.06 12.28 -4.22
CA THR A 384 -0.09 11.74 -3.26
C THR A 384 1.32 12.23 -3.55
N GLU A 385 1.86 13.09 -2.67
CA GLU A 385 3.18 13.74 -2.86
C GLU A 385 4.30 12.76 -3.22
N PHE A 386 4.43 11.67 -2.46
CA PHE A 386 5.51 10.72 -2.66
C PHE A 386 5.31 9.85 -3.90
N PHE A 387 4.07 9.68 -4.39
CA PHE A 387 3.88 9.04 -5.71
C PHE A 387 4.41 9.93 -6.82
N TYR A 388 4.02 11.20 -6.79
CA TYR A 388 4.48 12.20 -7.75
C TYR A 388 6.01 12.35 -7.74
N ARG A 389 6.62 12.45 -6.55
CA ARG A 389 8.08 12.52 -6.40
C ARG A 389 8.79 11.28 -6.95
N ARG A 390 8.27 10.08 -6.69
CA ARG A 390 8.92 8.85 -7.17
C ARG A 390 8.91 8.74 -8.69
N LEU A 391 7.81 9.13 -9.34
CA LEU A 391 7.75 9.16 -10.81
C LEU A 391 8.66 10.24 -11.39
N HIS A 392 8.72 11.42 -10.77
CA HIS A 392 9.71 12.44 -11.12
C HIS A 392 11.13 11.88 -11.05
N THR A 393 11.49 11.22 -9.94
CA THR A 393 12.79 10.56 -9.77
C THR A 393 13.06 9.54 -10.86
N LEU A 394 12.09 8.68 -11.21
CA LEU A 394 12.27 7.70 -12.29
C LEU A 394 12.58 8.35 -13.65
N PHE A 395 11.90 9.44 -14.01
CA PHE A 395 12.20 10.17 -15.24
C PHE A 395 13.55 10.87 -15.19
N ALA A 396 13.86 11.53 -14.08
CA ALA A 396 15.14 12.23 -13.88
C ALA A 396 16.32 11.25 -13.95
N ASP A 397 16.24 10.15 -13.19
CA ASP A 397 17.27 9.12 -13.13
C ASP A 397 17.46 8.44 -14.49
N PHE A 398 16.39 8.21 -15.28
CA PHE A 398 16.54 7.70 -16.65
C PHE A 398 17.28 8.68 -17.57
N ILE A 399 16.95 9.98 -17.48
CA ILE A 399 17.58 11.00 -18.31
C ILE A 399 19.06 11.15 -17.94
N GLU A 400 19.39 11.10 -16.65
CA GLU A 400 20.73 11.32 -16.12
C GLU A 400 21.61 10.06 -16.24
N LEU A 401 21.15 8.91 -15.74
CA LEU A 401 21.95 7.68 -15.66
C LEU A 401 22.06 6.96 -17.01
N MET A 402 21.08 7.15 -17.90
CA MET A 402 20.98 6.45 -19.18
C MET A 402 21.01 7.43 -20.38
N HIS A 403 21.81 8.49 -20.29
CA HIS A 403 21.92 9.53 -21.32
C HIS A 403 22.20 8.97 -22.75
N SER A 404 23.04 7.95 -22.84
CA SER A 404 23.33 7.26 -24.12
C SER A 404 22.06 6.65 -24.73
N LYS A 405 21.22 6.00 -23.90
CA LYS A 405 19.94 5.42 -24.32
C LYS A 405 18.95 6.49 -24.76
N VAL A 406 18.87 7.62 -24.05
CA VAL A 406 18.00 8.74 -24.44
C VAL A 406 18.43 9.31 -25.80
N THR A 407 19.72 9.45 -26.03
CA THR A 407 20.29 9.90 -27.32
C THR A 407 19.98 8.91 -28.44
N GLU A 408 20.10 7.61 -28.17
CA GLU A 408 19.71 6.55 -29.10
C GLU A 408 18.22 6.63 -29.47
N LEU A 409 17.34 6.78 -28.48
CA LEU A 409 15.89 6.91 -28.68
C LEU A 409 15.54 8.12 -29.56
N ARG A 410 16.21 9.25 -29.34
CA ARG A 410 16.06 10.44 -30.19
C ARG A 410 16.48 10.17 -31.63
N GLY A 411 17.64 9.54 -31.84
CA GLY A 411 18.12 9.19 -33.19
C GLY A 411 17.14 8.27 -33.93
N ARG A 412 16.58 7.26 -33.24
CA ARG A 412 15.53 6.38 -33.79
C ARG A 412 14.24 7.15 -34.11
N ALA A 413 13.89 8.17 -33.33
CA ALA A 413 12.73 9.01 -33.62
C ALA A 413 12.94 9.85 -34.90
N ASP A 414 14.15 10.39 -35.11
CA ASP A 414 14.49 11.13 -36.33
C ASP A 414 14.49 10.22 -37.59
N GLU A 415 14.92 8.96 -37.45
CA GLU A 415 14.77 7.94 -38.50
C GLU A 415 13.31 7.59 -38.79
N THR A 416 12.52 7.46 -37.74
CA THR A 416 11.07 7.19 -37.83
C THR A 416 10.36 8.33 -38.54
N ALA A 417 10.65 9.59 -38.18
CA ALA A 417 10.08 10.77 -38.83
C ALA A 417 10.42 10.85 -40.32
N ARG A 418 11.67 10.57 -40.69
CA ARG A 418 12.09 10.47 -42.11
C ARG A 418 11.32 9.40 -42.86
N THR A 419 11.12 8.23 -42.23
CA THR A 419 10.33 7.15 -42.80
C THR A 419 8.90 7.61 -43.05
N VAL A 420 8.23 8.18 -42.04
CA VAL A 420 6.86 8.71 -42.17
C VAL A 420 6.76 9.72 -43.32
N GLN A 421 7.72 10.64 -43.43
CA GLN A 421 7.74 11.65 -44.49
C GLN A 421 7.84 11.03 -45.89
N VAL A 422 8.65 9.98 -46.06
CA VAL A 422 8.78 9.27 -47.35
C VAL A 422 7.46 8.61 -47.75
N TYR A 423 6.78 7.93 -46.82
CA TYR A 423 5.48 7.31 -47.08
C TYR A 423 4.43 8.36 -47.45
N GLN A 424 4.39 9.47 -46.71
CA GLN A 424 3.48 10.59 -47.00
C GLN A 424 3.73 11.20 -48.38
N GLN A 425 4.99 11.36 -48.80
CA GLN A 425 5.33 11.86 -50.13
C GLN A 425 4.89 10.90 -51.25
N GLN A 426 4.85 9.60 -50.97
CA GLN A 426 4.35 8.57 -51.88
C GLN A 426 2.82 8.46 -51.86
N GLY A 427 2.12 9.22 -51.00
CA GLY A 427 0.67 9.15 -50.83
C GLY A 427 0.20 7.87 -50.15
N ILE A 428 1.08 7.20 -49.40
CA ILE A 428 0.80 5.94 -48.70
C ILE A 428 0.82 6.21 -47.19
N GLU A 429 -0.06 5.52 -46.44
CA GLU A 429 -0.04 5.60 -44.98
C GLU A 429 1.24 4.97 -44.41
N PRO A 430 1.88 5.61 -43.40
CA PRO A 430 3.06 5.06 -42.77
C PRO A 430 2.74 3.79 -41.98
N PRO A 431 3.72 2.89 -41.76
CA PRO A 431 3.52 1.71 -40.94
C PRO A 431 3.05 2.05 -39.52
N THR A 432 2.14 1.24 -38.98
CA THR A 432 1.58 1.45 -37.63
C THR A 432 2.52 0.99 -36.51
N ASN A 433 3.52 0.18 -36.82
CA ASN A 433 4.46 -0.44 -35.88
C ASN A 433 5.78 0.35 -35.70
N LEU A 434 5.78 1.64 -36.06
CA LEU A 434 6.95 2.50 -35.89
C LEU A 434 7.27 2.73 -34.41
N CYS A 435 8.56 2.83 -34.09
CA CYS A 435 9.02 3.08 -32.72
C CYS A 435 8.68 4.51 -32.28
N ARG A 436 7.88 4.65 -31.21
CA ARG A 436 7.47 5.95 -30.64
C ARG A 436 7.97 6.20 -29.23
N ASN A 437 8.91 5.39 -28.74
CA ASN A 437 9.38 5.44 -27.35
C ASN A 437 9.87 6.84 -26.93
N PHE A 438 10.59 7.56 -27.79
CA PHE A 438 11.06 8.91 -27.48
C PHE A 438 9.92 9.94 -27.42
N GLU A 439 8.97 9.87 -28.36
CA GLU A 439 7.77 10.72 -28.36
C GLU A 439 6.95 10.47 -27.09
N MET A 440 6.71 9.20 -26.76
CA MET A 440 5.94 8.81 -25.58
C MET A 440 6.64 9.15 -24.28
N LEU A 441 7.97 9.12 -24.22
CA LEU A 441 8.75 9.64 -23.09
C LEU A 441 8.43 11.14 -22.87
N LEU A 442 8.52 11.96 -23.93
CA LEU A 442 8.27 13.39 -23.83
C LEU A 442 6.82 13.69 -23.46
N LEU A 443 5.86 12.96 -24.02
CA LEU A 443 4.45 13.06 -23.67
C LEU A 443 4.19 12.66 -22.21
N SER A 444 4.83 11.58 -21.72
CA SER A 444 4.71 11.15 -20.33
C SER A 444 5.27 12.18 -19.36
N VAL A 445 6.45 12.75 -19.68
CA VAL A 445 7.05 13.86 -18.94
C VAL A 445 6.11 15.07 -18.93
N GLY A 446 5.60 15.47 -20.09
CA GLY A 446 4.66 16.59 -20.21
C GLY A 446 3.37 16.36 -19.43
N LYS A 447 2.83 15.14 -19.45
CA LYS A 447 1.63 14.77 -18.71
C LYS A 447 1.85 14.79 -17.20
N LEU A 448 2.96 14.23 -16.72
CA LEU A 448 3.31 14.23 -15.30
C LEU A 448 3.37 15.67 -14.77
N TYR A 449 4.17 16.54 -15.40
CA TYR A 449 4.36 17.91 -14.91
C TYR A 449 3.23 18.89 -15.30
N GLY A 450 2.37 18.52 -16.26
CA GLY A 450 1.18 19.27 -16.61
C GLY A 450 0.13 19.31 -15.49
N ASN A 451 0.22 18.40 -14.52
CA ASN A 451 -0.71 18.27 -13.40
C ASN A 451 0.01 18.41 -12.04
N ASP A 452 0.38 19.64 -11.66
CA ASP A 452 1.05 19.96 -10.39
C ASP A 452 0.04 20.39 -9.29
N ARG A 453 -0.94 19.55 -8.98
CA ARG A 453 -1.98 19.82 -7.95
C ARG A 453 -1.38 20.16 -6.58
N LEU A 454 -0.29 19.47 -6.22
CA LEU A 454 0.42 19.61 -4.95
C LEU A 454 1.40 20.80 -4.94
N ARG A 455 1.59 21.48 -6.07
CA ARG A 455 2.47 22.65 -6.20
C ARG A 455 3.90 22.37 -5.73
N LEU A 456 4.41 21.18 -6.03
CA LEU A 456 5.77 20.79 -5.66
C LEU A 456 6.80 21.41 -6.62
N HIS A 457 6.36 21.86 -7.80
CA HIS A 457 7.19 22.50 -8.81
C HIS A 457 8.41 21.67 -9.21
N LEU A 458 8.26 20.34 -9.25
CA LEU A 458 9.35 19.39 -9.56
C LEU A 458 9.94 19.60 -10.95
N SER A 459 9.17 20.11 -11.91
CA SER A 459 9.64 20.44 -13.25
C SER A 459 10.72 21.52 -13.26
N MET A 460 10.85 22.31 -12.18
CA MET A 460 11.88 23.34 -12.08
C MET A 460 13.30 22.77 -12.04
N GLU A 461 13.45 21.50 -11.64
CA GLU A 461 14.75 20.82 -11.55
C GLU A 461 15.48 20.75 -12.91
N TYR A 462 14.75 20.63 -14.02
CA TYR A 462 15.36 20.58 -15.37
C TYR A 462 16.00 21.90 -15.82
N TRP A 463 15.65 23.02 -15.19
CA TRP A 463 16.15 24.35 -15.58
C TRP A 463 17.38 24.77 -14.76
N GLY A 464 17.87 23.91 -13.86
CA GLY A 464 19.02 24.15 -13.01
C GLY A 464 18.74 25.11 -11.84
N PRO A 465 19.77 25.45 -11.05
CA PRO A 465 19.64 26.39 -9.94
C PRO A 465 19.39 27.81 -10.48
N THR A 466 18.12 28.14 -10.69
CA THR A 466 17.67 29.52 -10.91
C THR A 466 17.61 30.22 -9.56
N GLU A 467 18.00 31.50 -9.47
CA GLU A 467 17.98 32.31 -8.23
C GLU A 467 16.62 32.30 -7.48
N PHE A 468 15.54 31.91 -8.17
CA PHE A 468 14.20 31.63 -7.63
C PHE A 468 14.13 30.44 -6.66
N THR A 469 15.12 29.55 -6.64
CA THR A 469 15.16 28.39 -5.73
C THR A 469 15.38 28.77 -4.27
N HIS A 470 15.96 29.93 -3.98
CA HIS A 470 16.18 30.38 -2.60
C HIS A 470 14.89 30.75 -1.86
N SER A 471 13.85 31.23 -2.56
CA SER A 471 12.54 31.48 -1.94
C SER A 471 11.78 30.20 -1.59
N PHE A 472 12.03 29.08 -2.30
CA PHE A 472 11.39 27.79 -2.03
C PHE A 472 12.18 26.90 -1.07
N GLN A 473 13.50 27.09 -0.95
CA GLN A 473 14.31 26.40 0.06
C GLN A 473 13.93 26.78 1.50
N ALA A 474 13.36 27.96 1.74
CA ALA A 474 12.82 28.32 3.05
C ALA A 474 11.70 27.36 3.53
N ASN A 475 10.93 26.77 2.60
CA ASN A 475 9.94 25.73 2.92
C ASN A 475 10.55 24.31 3.01
N ARG A 476 11.74 24.06 2.43
CA ARG A 476 12.47 22.78 2.59
C ARG A 476 13.06 22.60 4.00
N ILE A 477 13.27 23.70 4.74
CA ILE A 477 13.80 23.64 6.10
C ILE A 477 12.72 23.19 7.09
N SER A 478 11.44 23.40 6.78
CA SER A 478 10.32 22.97 7.64
C SER A 478 10.11 21.45 7.69
N SER A 479 10.67 20.69 6.74
CA SER A 479 10.63 19.22 6.73
C SER A 479 11.93 18.58 7.23
N ARG A 480 12.85 19.39 7.77
CA ARG A 480 14.05 18.95 8.49
C ARG A 480 13.94 19.41 9.94
N SER A 481 13.13 18.69 10.70
CA SER A 481 13.20 18.63 12.16
C SER A 481 12.70 17.26 12.59
#